data_AF-A0A4Q9M5I2-F1
#
_entry.id   AF-A0A4Q9M5I2-F1
#
_cell.length_a   1.000
_cell.length_b   1.000
_cell.length_c   1.000
_cell.angle_alpha   90.00
_cell.angle_beta   90.00
_cell.angle_gamma   90.00
#
_symmetry.space_group_name_H-M   'P 1'
#
loop_
_entity.id
_entity.type
_entity.pdbx_description
1 polymer ?
#
loop_
_entity_poly.entity_id
_entity_poly.type
_entity_poly.pdbx_seq_one_letter_code
_entity_poly.pdbx_strand_id
1 'polypeptide(L)'
;MLSSQRPFLRHIRHTPHWPGKWPTVSHARQLTTGSRELEGDPPQPERPKRRQKLRKIRTLDPTKLSPRDYVDFSMLRQPNVELVAQSSDLNDASNALLGRLSATINARGIRDGKFPPNTAGFLYYHTPPYSPPLAGEVRFRITPSPDTASFSEGNDLLTEYGIPWKIPLLHMTDKKGYTGLQTLLLRDGLVTPQLLDIATSAAETLKSTDYGRKIGFSMTALVSSFGRGFNFRVGISNGLCLTIGKATVVKKLINNFANFFVPVDGIGGIGGIGGSARYFPFQGPMICCFEPSTLPEHAGRRVVVLRVLRLHESDPIRPVPSPNKHQYPLSTLRPREGQLLMTMRWGRVQPWSVDVDKDTKRPTTHVGMGRMLRILYENQELYGSPPEPFI
;
A
#
# COMPACT_ATOMS: atom_id res chain seq x y z
N MET A 1 -47.96 -18.63 40.14
CA MET A 1 -48.43 -18.55 38.75
C MET A 1 -48.62 -17.08 38.42
N LEU A 2 -47.72 -16.51 37.62
CA LEU A 2 -47.75 -15.09 37.27
C LEU A 2 -47.62 -14.95 35.76
N SER A 3 -48.33 -13.94 35.28
CA SER A 3 -48.91 -13.72 33.97
C SER A 3 -47.93 -13.63 32.82
N SER A 4 -48.33 -14.24 31.69
CA SER A 4 -47.82 -13.93 30.37
C SER A 4 -48.34 -12.57 29.89
N GLN A 5 -47.46 -11.71 29.40
CA GLN A 5 -47.82 -10.72 28.39
C GLN A 5 -46.64 -10.51 27.43
N ARG A 6 -46.85 -10.90 26.17
CA ARG A 6 -46.13 -10.36 25.01
C ARG A 6 -46.64 -8.94 24.77
N PRO A 7 -45.82 -8.05 24.19
CA PRO A 7 -46.26 -7.53 22.90
C PRO A 7 -45.16 -7.42 21.84
N PHE A 8 -45.63 -7.75 20.63
CA PHE A 8 -45.18 -7.44 19.29
C PHE A 8 -44.22 -6.25 19.11
N LEU A 9 -43.03 -6.52 18.58
CA LEU A 9 -42.22 -5.56 17.82
C LEU A 9 -42.49 -5.75 16.32
N ARG A 10 -43.23 -4.81 15.72
CA ARG A 10 -43.22 -4.57 14.27
C ARG A 10 -41.87 -3.95 13.92
N HIS A 11 -40.98 -4.72 13.29
CA HIS A 11 -39.81 -4.15 12.63
C HIS A 11 -40.20 -3.64 11.24
N ILE A 12 -40.32 -2.32 11.15
CA ILE A 12 -40.30 -1.57 9.90
C ILE A 12 -38.92 -1.78 9.27
N ARG A 13 -38.88 -2.46 8.12
CA ARG A 13 -37.70 -2.53 7.26
C ARG A 13 -37.57 -1.20 6.52
N HIS A 14 -36.64 -0.35 6.92
CA HIS A 14 -36.06 0.66 6.04
C HIS A 14 -34.66 0.20 5.64
N THR A 15 -34.56 -0.44 4.48
CA THR A 15 -33.33 -0.55 3.71
C THR A 15 -33.06 0.79 3.02
N PRO A 16 -31.92 1.46 3.25
CA PRO A 16 -31.53 2.59 2.42
C PRO A 16 -31.16 2.04 1.04
N HIS A 17 -31.95 2.43 0.04
CA HIS A 17 -31.65 2.25 -1.36
C HIS A 17 -30.55 3.27 -1.72
N TRP A 18 -29.34 2.82 -2.02
CA TRP A 18 -28.28 3.68 -2.54
C TRP A 18 -28.33 3.68 -4.07
N PRO A 19 -28.57 4.83 -4.74
CA PRO A 19 -28.37 4.96 -6.17
C PRO A 19 -26.95 5.45 -6.41
N GLY A 20 -26.13 4.66 -7.12
CA GLY A 20 -24.76 5.05 -7.41
C GLY A 20 -24.07 4.07 -8.33
N LYS A 21 -24.48 4.06 -9.61
CA LYS A 21 -23.65 3.50 -10.68
C LYS A 21 -22.36 4.32 -10.77
N TRP A 22 -21.23 3.72 -10.47
CA TRP A 22 -19.92 4.29 -10.79
C TRP A 22 -19.56 3.92 -12.24
N PRO A 23 -18.91 4.84 -12.98
CA PRO A 23 -18.81 4.74 -14.44
C PRO A 23 -17.95 3.56 -14.87
N THR A 24 -18.56 2.67 -15.65
CA THR A 24 -17.90 1.60 -16.39
C THR A 24 -16.95 2.22 -17.43
N VAL A 25 -15.67 1.84 -17.38
CA VAL A 25 -14.69 2.21 -18.43
C VAL A 25 -14.97 1.37 -19.66
N SER A 26 -15.93 1.83 -20.47
CA SER A 26 -16.19 1.27 -21.79
C SER A 26 -16.95 2.27 -22.65
N HIS A 27 -16.24 3.27 -23.18
CA HIS A 27 -16.52 3.83 -24.51
C HIS A 27 -15.47 4.86 -24.91
N ALA A 28 -14.59 4.47 -25.83
CA ALA A 28 -13.98 5.35 -26.83
C ALA A 28 -13.20 4.49 -27.83
N ARG A 29 -13.92 3.70 -28.63
CA ARG A 29 -13.42 3.13 -29.88
C ARG A 29 -14.52 3.26 -30.91
N GLN A 30 -14.46 4.31 -31.72
CA GLN A 30 -14.85 4.38 -33.13
C GLN A 30 -14.86 5.84 -33.58
N LEU A 31 -14.83 6.04 -34.91
CA LEU A 31 -14.47 7.26 -35.67
C LEU A 31 -12.94 7.34 -35.86
N THR A 32 -12.35 6.99 -37.00
CA THR A 32 -12.80 7.11 -38.40
C THR A 32 -12.09 6.09 -39.29
N THR A 33 -12.87 5.38 -40.13
CA THR A 33 -12.41 4.79 -41.39
C THR A 33 -12.41 5.87 -42.47
N GLY A 34 -11.37 5.88 -43.31
CA GLY A 34 -11.27 6.75 -44.48
C GLY A 34 -9.99 6.48 -45.24
N SER A 35 -10.03 5.55 -46.18
CA SER A 35 -8.96 5.24 -47.12
C SER A 35 -8.87 6.34 -48.19
N ARG A 36 -7.69 6.89 -48.48
CA ARG A 36 -7.34 7.40 -49.82
C ARG A 36 -5.83 7.54 -50.02
N GLU A 37 -5.38 6.78 -51.02
CA GLU A 37 -4.32 6.96 -52.04
C GLU A 37 -3.08 7.84 -51.80
N LEU A 38 -1.98 7.27 -52.30
CA LEU A 38 -0.61 7.77 -52.37
C LEU A 38 -0.46 8.91 -53.38
N GLU A 39 -0.03 10.09 -52.94
CA GLU A 39 0.76 11.02 -53.75
C GLU A 39 1.83 11.70 -52.87
N GLY A 40 3.00 11.97 -53.46
CA GLY A 40 4.26 12.23 -52.77
C GLY A 40 4.34 13.53 -51.96
N ASP A 41 4.91 13.42 -50.75
CA ASP A 41 5.18 14.57 -49.87
C ASP A 41 6.50 15.29 -50.25
N PRO A 42 6.50 16.63 -50.38
CA PRO A 42 7.72 17.44 -50.38
C PRO A 42 8.40 17.42 -49.00
N PRO A 43 9.68 17.80 -48.88
CA PRO A 43 10.43 17.67 -47.64
C PRO A 43 9.77 18.48 -46.50
N GLN A 44 9.37 17.77 -45.43
CA GLN A 44 8.79 18.38 -44.24
C GLN A 44 9.76 19.38 -43.59
N PRO A 45 9.29 20.56 -43.15
CA PRO A 45 10.09 21.45 -42.32
C PRO A 45 10.40 20.76 -40.98
N GLU A 46 11.64 20.90 -40.51
CA GLU A 46 12.11 20.34 -39.24
C GLU A 46 11.12 20.64 -38.10
N ARG A 47 10.60 19.58 -37.48
CA ARG A 47 9.72 19.70 -36.31
C ARG A 47 10.45 20.50 -35.22
N PRO A 48 9.89 21.61 -34.73
CA PRO A 48 10.53 22.37 -33.67
C PRO A 48 10.71 21.47 -32.44
N LYS A 49 11.96 21.35 -31.96
CA LYS A 49 12.30 20.61 -30.73
C LYS A 49 11.44 21.15 -29.59
N ARG A 50 10.42 20.41 -29.21
CA ARG A 50 9.48 20.74 -28.12
C ARG A 50 10.30 20.94 -26.84
N ARG A 51 10.60 22.18 -26.46
CA ARG A 51 11.24 22.52 -25.19
C ARG A 51 10.39 21.89 -24.09
N GLN A 52 10.87 20.79 -23.49
CA GLN A 52 10.17 20.16 -22.39
C GLN A 52 10.09 21.18 -21.26
N LYS A 53 8.88 21.63 -20.92
CA LYS A 53 8.64 22.51 -19.79
C LYS A 53 9.18 21.80 -18.54
N LEU A 54 10.18 22.40 -17.89
CA LEU A 54 10.77 21.88 -16.67
C LEU A 54 9.68 21.77 -15.59
N ARG A 55 9.53 20.58 -15.00
CA ARG A 55 8.59 20.33 -13.90
C ARG A 55 9.25 20.83 -12.62
N LYS A 56 8.71 21.89 -12.02
CA LYS A 56 9.26 22.49 -10.80
C LYS A 56 8.30 22.26 -9.64
N ILE A 57 8.85 21.93 -8.48
CA ILE A 57 8.10 21.77 -7.23
C ILE A 57 8.77 22.65 -6.19
N ARG A 58 7.98 23.56 -5.61
CA ARG A 58 8.46 24.48 -4.56
C ARG A 58 8.14 23.97 -3.18
N THR A 59 7.04 23.25 -2.98
CA THR A 59 6.62 22.78 -1.66
C THR A 59 5.92 21.41 -1.78
N LEU A 60 5.89 20.68 -0.68
CA LEU A 60 5.08 19.46 -0.51
C LEU A 60 3.96 19.66 0.51
N ASP A 61 3.81 20.87 1.05
CA ASP A 61 2.77 21.21 2.02
C ASP A 61 1.47 21.55 1.25
N PRO A 62 0.39 20.75 1.40
CA PRO A 62 -0.89 21.03 0.73
C PRO A 62 -1.40 22.45 0.94
N THR A 63 -1.10 23.07 2.08
CA THR A 63 -1.59 24.41 2.45
C THR A 63 -0.81 25.55 1.79
N LYS A 64 0.36 25.25 1.22
CA LYS A 64 1.26 26.22 0.57
C LYS A 64 1.37 26.02 -0.94
N LEU A 65 0.61 25.07 -1.50
CA LEU A 65 0.63 24.80 -2.93
C LEU A 65 0.28 26.05 -3.74
N SER A 66 0.87 26.17 -4.93
CA SER A 66 0.54 27.19 -5.91
C SER A 66 0.33 26.55 -7.29
N PRO A 67 -0.33 27.24 -8.25
CA PRO A 67 -0.45 26.75 -9.62
C PRO A 67 0.89 26.46 -10.31
N ARG A 68 2.00 27.00 -9.79
CA ARG A 68 3.35 26.75 -10.31
C ARG A 68 3.95 25.42 -9.88
N ASP A 69 3.31 24.71 -8.95
CA ASP A 69 3.70 23.38 -8.45
C ASP A 69 2.90 22.25 -9.12
N TYR A 70 1.97 22.61 -10.01
CA TYR A 70 1.21 21.68 -10.83
C TYR A 70 2.11 21.03 -11.89
N VAL A 71 2.12 19.69 -11.92
CA VAL A 71 2.94 18.91 -12.84
C VAL A 71 2.12 17.85 -13.55
N ASP A 72 2.50 17.55 -14.80
CA ASP A 72 1.91 16.48 -15.59
C ASP A 72 2.93 15.34 -15.77
N PHE A 73 2.55 14.17 -15.26
CA PHE A 73 3.31 12.92 -15.34
C PHE A 73 2.76 11.94 -16.36
N SER A 74 1.67 12.26 -17.06
CA SER A 74 0.96 11.37 -17.98
C SER A 74 1.90 10.64 -18.93
N MET A 75 1.81 9.30 -18.96
CA MET A 75 2.57 8.41 -19.83
C MET A 75 4.09 8.37 -19.61
N LEU A 76 4.62 9.06 -18.60
CA LEU A 76 6.05 9.08 -18.30
C LEU A 76 6.45 7.90 -17.43
N ARG A 77 7.66 7.37 -17.63
CA ARG A 77 8.23 6.31 -16.76
C ARG A 77 8.87 6.89 -15.49
N GLN A 78 9.67 7.93 -15.70
CA GLN A 78 10.58 8.49 -14.69
C GLN A 78 10.71 10.01 -14.85
N PRO A 79 9.62 10.79 -14.67
CA PRO A 79 9.70 12.24 -14.69
C PRO A 79 10.76 12.75 -13.71
N ASN A 80 11.69 13.54 -14.25
CA ASN A 80 12.57 14.36 -13.43
C ASN A 80 11.80 15.63 -13.02
N VAL A 81 11.89 15.96 -11.73
CA VAL A 81 11.35 17.19 -11.17
C VAL A 81 12.47 18.00 -10.53
N GLU A 82 12.49 19.29 -10.81
CA GLU A 82 13.37 20.27 -10.18
C GLU A 82 12.73 20.73 -8.87
N LEU A 83 13.47 20.61 -7.77
CA LEU A 83 13.02 20.94 -6.44
C LEU A 83 13.60 22.30 -6.05
N VAL A 84 12.73 23.30 -5.99
CA VAL A 84 13.11 24.69 -5.81
C VAL A 84 13.16 24.98 -4.31
N ALA A 85 14.33 24.75 -3.73
CA ALA A 85 14.68 25.24 -2.40
C ALA A 85 15.43 26.58 -2.57
N GLN A 86 14.71 27.69 -2.73
CA GLN A 86 15.34 29.02 -2.63
C GLN A 86 15.48 29.38 -1.15
N SER A 87 16.70 29.69 -0.72
CA SER A 87 16.94 30.51 0.46
C SER A 87 16.69 31.97 0.08
N SER A 88 16.12 32.75 0.99
CA SER A 88 15.88 34.20 0.81
C SER A 88 17.16 35.04 0.75
N ASP A 89 18.32 34.49 1.14
CA ASP A 89 19.60 35.20 1.09
C ASP A 89 20.38 34.89 -0.19
N LEU A 90 20.29 35.75 -1.20
CA LEU A 90 20.96 35.60 -2.51
C LEU A 90 22.50 35.59 -2.44
N ASN A 91 23.11 35.97 -1.31
CA ASN A 91 24.56 36.04 -1.11
C ASN A 91 25.16 34.80 -0.44
N ASP A 92 24.34 33.81 -0.05
CA ASP A 92 24.86 32.58 0.54
C ASP A 92 25.44 31.65 -0.54
N ALA A 93 26.73 31.33 -0.43
CA ALA A 93 27.44 30.39 -1.31
C ALA A 93 26.76 29.00 -1.35
N SER A 94 25.96 28.68 -0.32
CA SER A 94 25.09 27.50 -0.26
C SER A 94 24.03 27.45 -1.38
N ASN A 95 23.64 28.59 -1.95
CA ASN A 95 22.68 28.66 -3.07
C ASN A 95 23.24 28.11 -4.40
N ALA A 96 24.56 28.17 -4.61
CA ALA A 96 25.18 27.59 -5.79
C ALA A 96 25.08 26.05 -5.79
N LEU A 97 25.04 25.42 -4.60
CA LEU A 97 24.79 23.98 -4.41
C LEU A 97 23.30 23.60 -4.52
N LEU A 98 22.39 24.52 -4.17
CA LEU A 98 20.93 24.34 -4.30
C LEU A 98 20.45 24.35 -5.76
N GLY A 99 21.27 24.85 -6.70
CA GLY A 99 20.92 25.07 -8.11
C GLY A 99 20.56 23.84 -8.94
N ARG A 100 20.68 22.60 -8.43
CA ARG A 100 20.25 21.37 -9.14
C ARG A 100 19.71 20.27 -8.23
N LEU A 101 18.94 20.63 -7.19
CA LEU A 101 18.17 19.61 -6.48
C LEU A 101 17.09 19.08 -7.44
N SER A 102 17.26 17.84 -7.89
CA SER A 102 16.25 17.15 -8.70
C SER A 102 15.92 15.80 -8.10
N ALA A 103 14.70 15.34 -8.32
CA ALA A 103 14.27 14.01 -7.95
C ALA A 103 13.71 13.29 -9.18
N THR A 104 14.05 12.01 -9.32
CA THR A 104 13.42 11.13 -10.31
C THR A 104 12.23 10.45 -9.66
N ILE A 105 11.03 10.80 -10.13
CA ILE A 105 9.78 10.23 -9.64
C ILE A 105 9.45 9.00 -10.47
N ASN A 106 9.31 7.85 -9.83
CA ASN A 106 9.09 6.57 -10.51
C ASN A 106 7.61 6.16 -10.40
N ALA A 107 7.02 5.65 -11.49
CA ALA A 107 5.68 5.04 -11.50
C ALA A 107 5.64 3.66 -10.80
N ARG A 108 6.20 3.55 -9.59
CA ARG A 108 6.25 2.31 -8.79
C ARG A 108 4.85 1.79 -8.48
N GLY A 109 4.65 0.48 -8.57
CA GLY A 109 3.35 -0.14 -8.32
C GLY A 109 2.33 0.07 -9.46
N ILE A 110 2.76 0.60 -10.60
CA ILE A 110 1.98 0.67 -11.83
C ILE A 110 2.53 -0.38 -12.81
N ARG A 111 1.64 -1.24 -13.34
CA ARG A 111 1.96 -2.42 -14.16
C ARG A 111 3.01 -2.19 -15.23
N ASP A 112 2.83 -1.13 -16.02
CA ASP A 112 3.69 -0.86 -17.19
C ASP A 112 4.94 -0.05 -16.85
N GLY A 113 5.12 0.31 -15.57
CA GLY A 113 6.17 1.22 -15.12
C GLY A 113 6.07 2.60 -15.76
N LYS A 114 4.86 3.00 -16.19
CA LYS A 114 4.49 4.32 -16.74
C LYS A 114 3.32 4.87 -15.94
N PHE A 115 3.31 6.17 -15.69
CA PHE A 115 2.13 6.83 -15.14
C PHE A 115 0.95 6.70 -16.13
N PRO A 116 -0.28 6.45 -15.65
CA PRO A 116 -1.47 6.40 -16.49
C PRO A 116 -1.69 7.70 -17.28
N PRO A 117 -2.49 7.67 -18.35
CA PRO A 117 -3.02 8.89 -18.96
C PRO A 117 -3.71 9.77 -17.91
N ASN A 118 -3.71 11.09 -18.11
CA ASN A 118 -4.36 12.07 -17.23
C ASN A 118 -3.83 12.08 -15.80
N THR A 119 -2.52 11.85 -15.62
CA THR A 119 -1.83 11.96 -14.32
C THR A 119 -1.23 13.36 -14.16
N ALA A 120 -2.09 14.37 -14.02
CA ALA A 120 -1.69 15.74 -13.79
C ALA A 120 -2.24 16.25 -12.45
N GLY A 121 -1.44 17.02 -11.71
CA GLY A 121 -1.78 17.43 -10.35
C GLY A 121 -0.57 17.78 -9.50
N PHE A 122 -0.63 17.47 -8.21
CA PHE A 122 0.33 17.93 -7.20
C PHE A 122 0.98 16.78 -6.43
N LEU A 123 2.29 16.90 -6.18
CA LEU A 123 2.96 16.11 -5.16
C LEU A 123 2.74 16.76 -3.79
N TYR A 124 2.46 15.95 -2.77
CA TYR A 124 2.24 16.45 -1.41
C TYR A 124 2.69 15.45 -0.36
N TYR A 125 3.05 15.94 0.82
CA TYR A 125 3.40 15.12 1.97
C TYR A 125 2.15 14.80 2.79
N HIS A 126 2.06 13.56 3.23
CA HIS A 126 0.94 13.05 4.01
C HIS A 126 1.44 12.17 5.14
N THR A 127 0.98 12.45 6.35
CA THR A 127 1.13 11.56 7.50
C THR A 127 -0.16 10.77 7.64
N PRO A 128 -0.12 9.44 7.45
CA PRO A 128 -1.32 8.60 7.56
C PRO A 128 -1.96 8.73 8.95
N PRO A 129 -3.30 8.81 9.05
CA PRO A 129 -3.98 8.85 10.35
C PRO A 129 -3.61 7.65 11.22
N TYR A 130 -3.62 7.86 12.55
CA TYR A 130 -3.35 6.84 13.57
C TYR A 130 -1.97 6.17 13.43
N SER A 131 -1.05 6.81 12.70
CA SER A 131 0.27 6.29 12.40
C SER A 131 1.36 7.19 12.97
N PRO A 132 2.53 6.64 13.33
CA PRO A 132 3.67 7.45 13.74
C PRO A 132 4.13 8.38 12.61
N PRO A 133 4.76 9.53 12.93
CA PRO A 133 5.34 10.42 11.92
C PRO A 133 6.33 9.71 10.96
N LEU A 134 7.00 8.65 11.43
CA LEU A 134 7.89 7.81 10.63
C LEU A 134 7.19 7.14 9.44
N ALA A 135 5.86 6.96 9.50
CA ALA A 135 5.04 6.41 8.43
C ALA A 135 4.65 7.44 7.35
N GLY A 136 5.13 8.68 7.47
CA GLY A 136 4.86 9.74 6.49
C GLY A 136 5.34 9.39 5.08
N GLU A 137 4.66 9.95 4.09
CA GLU A 137 4.82 9.57 2.70
C GLU A 137 4.50 10.74 1.76
N VAL A 138 5.24 10.84 0.66
CA VAL A 138 4.87 11.72 -0.45
C VAL A 138 3.89 10.99 -1.35
N ARG A 139 2.75 11.60 -1.63
CA ARG A 139 1.72 11.10 -2.55
C ARG A 139 1.56 12.03 -3.74
N PHE A 140 0.88 11.55 -4.77
CA PHE A 140 0.49 12.35 -5.92
C PHE A 140 -1.04 12.47 -5.94
N ARG A 141 -1.56 13.69 -5.94
CA ARG A 141 -2.98 13.95 -6.07
C ARG A 141 -3.28 14.46 -7.48
N ILE A 142 -4.12 13.73 -8.20
CA ILE A 142 -4.61 14.10 -9.52
C ILE A 142 -5.72 15.14 -9.34
N THR A 143 -5.60 16.28 -10.02
CA THR A 143 -6.58 17.38 -9.97
C THR A 143 -7.00 17.78 -11.38
N PRO A 144 -8.22 18.29 -11.57
CA PRO A 144 -8.72 18.68 -12.90
C PRO A 144 -8.02 19.94 -13.44
N SER A 145 -7.43 20.77 -12.58
CA SER A 145 -6.77 22.01 -12.98
C SER A 145 -5.58 22.36 -12.09
N PRO A 146 -4.75 23.35 -12.49
CA PRO A 146 -3.70 23.93 -11.66
C PRO A 146 -4.19 24.82 -10.51
N ASP A 147 -5.50 25.08 -10.40
CA ASP A 147 -6.05 25.83 -9.27
C ASP A 147 -5.93 25.02 -7.98
N THR A 148 -5.40 25.63 -6.92
CA THR A 148 -5.15 24.97 -5.64
C THR A 148 -6.45 24.64 -4.91
N ALA A 149 -7.54 25.36 -5.18
CA ALA A 149 -8.86 25.02 -4.68
C ALA A 149 -9.30 23.61 -5.11
N SER A 150 -8.89 23.17 -6.31
CA SER A 150 -9.19 21.84 -6.84
C SER A 150 -8.44 20.69 -6.14
N PHE A 151 -7.51 20.99 -5.23
CA PHE A 151 -6.81 19.97 -4.45
C PHE A 151 -7.77 19.16 -3.58
N SER A 152 -8.78 19.80 -3.01
CA SER A 152 -9.78 19.14 -2.15
C SER A 152 -10.65 18.15 -2.94
N GLU A 153 -10.99 18.49 -4.19
CA GLU A 153 -11.79 17.68 -5.11
C GLU A 153 -10.98 16.60 -5.85
N GLY A 154 -9.66 16.70 -5.82
CA GLY A 154 -8.75 15.76 -6.45
C GLY A 154 -8.75 14.37 -5.78
N ASN A 155 -8.20 13.40 -6.50
CA ASN A 155 -8.05 12.02 -6.01
C ASN A 155 -6.58 11.61 -5.98
N ASP A 156 -6.20 10.83 -4.98
CA ASP A 156 -4.84 10.27 -4.95
C ASP A 156 -4.64 9.33 -6.15
N LEU A 157 -3.50 9.46 -6.83
CA LEU A 157 -3.07 8.48 -7.82
C LEU A 157 -3.01 7.11 -7.16
N LEU A 158 -3.69 6.13 -7.74
CA LEU A 158 -3.70 4.75 -7.24
C LEU A 158 -2.70 3.88 -8.00
N THR A 159 -2.15 2.90 -7.30
CA THR A 159 -1.43 1.76 -7.89
C THR A 159 -2.41 0.87 -8.66
N GLU A 160 -1.89 -0.11 -9.42
CA GLU A 160 -2.74 -1.11 -10.09
C GLU A 160 -3.64 -1.87 -9.10
N TYR A 161 -3.22 -1.97 -7.83
CA TYR A 161 -3.96 -2.66 -6.77
C TYR A 161 -5.00 -1.78 -6.06
N GLY A 162 -5.16 -0.51 -6.45
CA GLY A 162 -6.15 0.40 -5.86
C GLY A 162 -5.75 0.98 -4.49
N ILE A 163 -4.48 0.91 -4.11
CA ILE A 163 -3.90 1.65 -2.97
C ILE A 163 -3.18 2.91 -3.46
N PRO A 164 -3.14 4.02 -2.68
CA PRO A 164 -2.44 5.23 -3.08
C PRO A 164 -0.96 4.98 -3.43
N TRP A 165 -0.55 5.53 -4.57
CA TRP A 165 0.85 5.62 -4.96
C TRP A 165 1.60 6.51 -3.97
N LYS A 166 2.81 6.11 -3.60
CA LYS A 166 3.57 6.79 -2.55
C LYS A 166 5.09 6.63 -2.64
N ILE A 167 5.79 7.60 -2.03
CA ILE A 167 7.20 7.54 -1.67
C ILE A 167 7.30 7.65 -0.13
N PRO A 168 7.53 6.53 0.58
CA PRO A 168 7.65 6.55 2.04
C PRO A 168 8.86 7.36 2.52
N LEU A 169 8.76 8.02 3.69
CA LEU A 169 9.87 8.75 4.32
C LEU A 169 11.10 7.87 4.51
N LEU A 170 10.90 6.65 5.02
CA LEU A 170 11.92 5.61 5.15
C LEU A 170 12.65 5.29 3.84
N HIS A 171 12.02 5.51 2.68
CA HIS A 171 12.66 5.26 1.38
C HIS A 171 13.51 6.43 0.90
N MET A 172 13.18 7.64 1.36
CA MET A 172 13.88 8.85 0.94
C MET A 172 15.27 8.94 1.54
N THR A 173 15.48 8.44 2.77
CA THR A 173 16.73 8.62 3.55
C THR A 173 17.98 7.99 2.94
N ASP A 174 17.85 6.84 2.26
CA ASP A 174 19.01 6.08 1.76
C ASP A 174 19.48 6.47 0.34
N LYS A 175 18.91 7.51 -0.29
CA LYS A 175 19.14 7.76 -1.72
C LYS A 175 19.45 9.22 -2.03
N LYS A 176 20.64 9.43 -2.61
CA LYS A 176 21.06 10.73 -3.20
C LYS A 176 20.01 11.33 -4.14
N GLY A 177 19.22 10.49 -4.83
CA GLY A 177 18.15 10.92 -5.72
C GLY A 177 16.91 11.52 -5.02
N TYR A 178 16.85 11.51 -3.69
CA TYR A 178 15.76 12.10 -2.90
C TYR A 178 16.22 13.23 -1.97
N THR A 179 17.49 13.64 -2.02
CA THR A 179 18.01 14.73 -1.19
C THR A 179 17.17 16.00 -1.33
N GLY A 180 16.75 16.36 -2.56
CA GLY A 180 15.91 17.54 -2.72
C GLY A 180 14.52 17.41 -2.09
N LEU A 181 13.93 16.21 -2.04
CA LEU A 181 12.64 16.01 -1.34
C LEU A 181 12.84 16.18 0.16
N GLN A 182 13.93 15.62 0.72
CA GLN A 182 14.28 15.81 2.13
C GLN A 182 14.47 17.30 2.47
N THR A 183 15.18 18.04 1.61
CA THR A 183 15.38 19.49 1.79
C THR A 183 14.06 20.25 1.82
N LEU A 184 13.12 19.96 0.92
CA LEU A 184 11.80 20.58 0.94
C LEU A 184 11.01 20.24 2.21
N LEU A 185 11.04 18.98 2.65
CA LEU A 185 10.34 18.55 3.86
C LEU A 185 10.87 19.23 5.13
N LEU A 186 12.20 19.39 5.24
CA LEU A 186 12.84 20.11 6.35
C LEU A 186 12.54 21.60 6.30
N ARG A 187 12.70 22.23 5.12
CA ARG A 187 12.45 23.67 4.93
C ARG A 187 11.02 24.06 5.28
N ASP A 188 10.05 23.23 4.87
CA ASP A 188 8.63 23.52 5.08
C ASP A 188 8.14 23.12 6.47
N GLY A 189 9.01 22.55 7.32
CA GLY A 189 8.65 22.09 8.66
C GLY A 189 7.75 20.85 8.69
N LEU A 190 7.65 20.13 7.55
CA LEU A 190 6.83 18.91 7.42
C LEU A 190 7.49 17.70 8.09
N VAL A 191 8.82 17.72 8.22
CA VAL A 191 9.64 16.72 8.89
C VAL A 191 10.70 17.45 9.72
N THR A 192 10.96 16.99 10.95
CA THR A 192 12.05 17.53 11.79
C THR A 192 13.39 16.86 11.47
N PRO A 193 14.54 17.50 11.73
CA PRO A 193 15.85 16.86 11.58
C PRO A 193 15.94 15.53 12.36
N GLN A 194 15.46 15.53 13.61
CA GLN A 194 15.41 14.34 14.46
C GLN A 194 14.59 13.20 13.83
N LEU A 195 13.45 13.50 13.21
CA LEU A 195 12.65 12.47 12.54
C LEU A 195 13.36 11.90 11.30
N LEU A 196 14.10 12.73 10.57
CA LEU A 196 14.89 12.29 9.43
C LEU A 196 16.07 11.39 9.87
N ASP A 197 16.69 11.69 11.00
CA ASP A 197 17.72 10.84 11.61
C ASP A 197 17.15 9.47 12.01
N ILE A 198 16.00 9.45 12.71
CA ILE A 198 15.28 8.23 13.04
C ILE A 198 14.95 7.42 11.78
N ALA A 199 14.46 8.07 10.73
CA ALA A 199 14.15 7.41 9.47
C ALA A 199 15.40 6.85 8.77
N THR A 200 16.55 7.51 8.93
CA THR A 200 17.84 7.04 8.39
C THR A 200 18.31 5.81 9.14
N SER A 201 18.37 5.85 10.47
CA SER A 201 18.75 4.70 11.30
C SER A 201 17.81 3.52 11.08
N ALA A 202 16.50 3.75 11.00
CA ALA A 202 15.53 2.72 10.69
C ALA A 202 15.75 2.11 9.29
N ALA A 203 16.03 2.92 8.27
CA ALA A 203 16.32 2.44 6.93
C ALA A 203 17.62 1.62 6.86
N GLU A 204 18.62 1.90 7.69
CA GLU A 204 19.84 1.10 7.78
C GLU A 204 19.58 -0.32 8.25
N THR A 205 18.67 -0.51 9.22
CA THR A 205 18.25 -1.86 9.67
C THR A 205 17.60 -2.69 8.55
N LEU A 206 17.16 -2.05 7.48
CA LEU A 206 16.56 -2.70 6.31
C LEU A 206 17.60 -3.23 5.32
N LYS A 207 18.84 -2.70 5.32
CA LYS A 207 19.90 -3.04 4.35
C LYS A 207 20.48 -4.44 4.53
N SER A 208 20.43 -4.99 5.76
CA SER A 208 20.92 -6.33 6.09
C SER A 208 19.82 -7.38 5.91
N THR A 209 19.59 -7.86 4.70
CA THR A 209 19.00 -9.20 4.56
C THR A 209 20.12 -10.23 4.66
N ASP A 210 19.84 -11.46 5.11
CA ASP A 210 20.84 -12.54 5.24
C ASP A 210 21.58 -12.85 3.90
N TYR A 211 21.09 -12.30 2.79
CA TYR A 211 21.64 -12.41 1.44
C TYR A 211 22.15 -11.08 0.85
N GLY A 212 22.27 -10.01 1.65
CA GLY A 212 22.75 -8.70 1.21
C GLY A 212 21.84 -7.96 0.19
N ARG A 213 20.62 -8.45 -0.05
CA ARG A 213 19.66 -7.83 -0.98
C ARG A 213 18.96 -6.63 -0.34
N LYS A 214 18.93 -5.50 -1.05
CA LYS A 214 18.15 -4.31 -0.68
C LYS A 214 16.65 -4.59 -0.81
N ILE A 215 15.86 -4.15 0.17
CA ILE A 215 14.40 -4.30 0.15
C ILE A 215 13.80 -3.40 -0.94
N GLY A 216 13.04 -3.99 -1.85
CA GLY A 216 12.27 -3.27 -2.86
C GLY A 216 10.95 -2.74 -2.28
N PHE A 217 10.83 -1.43 -2.10
CA PHE A 217 9.62 -0.81 -1.53
C PHE A 217 8.39 -0.79 -2.47
N SER A 218 8.53 -1.15 -3.76
CA SER A 218 7.44 -1.03 -4.74
C SER A 218 6.23 -1.93 -4.44
N MET A 219 6.46 -3.08 -3.79
CA MET A 219 5.40 -4.02 -3.41
C MET A 219 5.44 -4.43 -1.93
N THR A 220 6.33 -3.82 -1.16
CA THR A 220 6.47 -4.10 0.26
C THR A 220 5.26 -3.55 1.01
N ALA A 221 4.54 -4.40 1.74
CA ALA A 221 3.45 -3.95 2.60
C ALA A 221 4.02 -3.05 3.70
N LEU A 222 3.51 -1.82 3.80
CA LEU A 222 3.89 -0.86 4.85
C LEU A 222 2.71 -0.69 5.79
N VAL A 223 2.85 -1.23 6.99
CA VAL A 223 1.78 -1.25 7.99
C VAL A 223 2.23 -0.39 9.16
N SER A 224 1.35 0.50 9.62
CA SER A 224 1.62 1.46 10.69
C SER A 224 0.44 1.61 11.64
N SER A 225 -0.75 1.20 11.22
CA SER A 225 -1.97 1.27 12.01
C SER A 225 -2.93 0.17 11.58
N PHE A 226 -3.88 -0.17 12.45
CA PHE A 226 -4.98 -1.06 12.11
C PHE A 226 -5.94 -0.42 11.09
N GLY A 227 -6.67 -1.24 10.34
CA GLY A 227 -7.59 -0.80 9.28
C GLY A 227 -6.92 -0.33 8.00
N ARG A 228 -5.61 -0.05 8.03
CA ARG A 228 -4.89 0.44 6.85
C ARG A 228 -4.73 -0.67 5.80
N GLY A 229 -5.29 -0.43 4.61
CA GLY A 229 -5.20 -1.34 3.48
C GLY A 229 -3.78 -1.47 2.91
N PHE A 230 -3.38 -2.69 2.60
CA PHE A 230 -2.16 -3.01 1.86
C PHE A 230 -2.43 -4.14 0.86
N ASN A 231 -1.64 -4.15 -0.23
CA ASN A 231 -1.73 -5.21 -1.22
C ASN A 231 -1.16 -6.53 -0.68
N PHE A 232 -1.88 -7.60 -0.91
CA PHE A 232 -1.53 -8.95 -0.50
C PHE A 232 -1.94 -9.95 -1.59
N ARG A 233 -1.06 -10.89 -1.95
CA ARG A 233 -1.31 -11.95 -2.91
C ARG A 233 -1.36 -13.30 -2.20
N VAL A 234 -2.49 -13.98 -2.24
CA VAL A 234 -2.57 -15.37 -1.77
C VAL A 234 -1.90 -16.29 -2.80
N GLY A 235 -1.38 -17.44 -2.34
CA GLY A 235 -0.78 -18.46 -3.21
C GLY A 235 0.70 -18.29 -3.52
N ILE A 236 1.29 -17.14 -3.22
CA ILE A 236 2.71 -16.85 -3.44
C ILE A 236 3.32 -16.10 -2.25
N SER A 237 4.66 -16.08 -2.18
CA SER A 237 5.37 -15.23 -1.23
C SER A 237 5.15 -13.76 -1.57
N ASN A 238 4.70 -12.96 -0.60
CA ASN A 238 4.51 -11.51 -0.76
C ASN A 238 5.80 -10.72 -0.52
N GLY A 239 6.93 -11.41 -0.34
CA GLY A 239 8.16 -10.77 0.10
C GLY A 239 8.02 -10.26 1.53
N LEU A 240 8.51 -9.05 1.78
CA LEU A 240 8.57 -8.47 3.11
C LEU A 240 7.36 -7.57 3.40
N CYS A 241 6.89 -7.63 4.64
CA CYS A 241 6.08 -6.60 5.27
C CYS A 241 6.95 -5.82 6.24
N LEU A 242 6.82 -4.50 6.24
CA LEU A 242 7.43 -3.62 7.22
C LEU A 242 6.33 -3.07 8.11
N THR A 243 6.48 -3.30 9.41
CA THR A 243 5.65 -2.61 10.41
C THR A 243 6.45 -1.46 11.00
N ILE A 244 5.87 -0.27 10.94
CA ILE A 244 6.50 1.00 11.31
C ILE A 244 5.97 1.41 12.67
N GLY A 245 6.84 1.44 13.67
CA GLY A 245 6.56 1.96 15.02
C GLY A 245 7.00 3.42 15.17
N LYS A 246 6.96 3.92 16.41
CA LYS A 246 7.38 5.30 16.76
C LYS A 246 8.77 5.67 16.24
N ALA A 247 9.75 4.79 16.47
CA ALA A 247 11.15 5.00 16.07
C ALA A 247 11.81 3.73 15.53
N THR A 248 11.03 2.68 15.29
CA THR A 248 11.53 1.36 14.90
C THR A 248 10.80 0.86 13.66
N VAL A 249 11.46 0.02 12.88
CA VAL A 249 10.84 -0.69 11.77
C VAL A 249 11.16 -2.16 11.90
N VAL A 250 10.13 -2.99 11.86
CA VAL A 250 10.27 -4.45 11.93
C VAL A 250 9.90 -5.04 10.57
N LYS A 251 10.84 -5.78 9.99
CA LYS A 251 10.64 -6.50 8.72
C LYS A 251 10.30 -7.97 8.96
N LYS A 252 9.32 -8.49 8.22
CA LYS A 252 8.97 -9.92 8.25
C LYS A 252 8.63 -10.46 6.87
N LEU A 253 9.16 -11.62 6.54
CA LEU A 253 8.73 -12.38 5.36
C LEU A 253 7.30 -12.89 5.54
N ILE A 254 6.45 -12.58 4.57
CA ILE A 254 5.03 -12.92 4.52
C ILE A 254 4.87 -14.19 3.65
N ASN A 255 5.05 -15.34 4.29
CA ASN A 255 5.02 -16.66 3.63
C ASN A 255 3.96 -17.63 4.20
N ASN A 256 3.22 -17.23 5.24
CA ASN A 256 2.38 -18.11 6.05
C ASN A 256 0.92 -17.62 6.22
N PHE A 257 0.33 -17.01 5.20
CA PHE A 257 -1.08 -16.57 5.21
C PHE A 257 -1.94 -17.53 4.39
N ALA A 258 -3.13 -17.85 4.90
CA ALA A 258 -4.14 -18.70 4.25
C ALA A 258 -3.59 -19.99 3.59
N ASN A 259 -2.59 -20.61 4.21
CA ASN A 259 -2.06 -21.91 3.81
C ASN A 259 -2.06 -22.84 5.02
N PHE A 260 -2.00 -24.13 4.75
CA PHE A 260 -1.95 -25.16 5.77
C PHE A 260 -1.15 -26.35 5.25
N PHE A 261 -0.66 -27.17 6.18
CA PHE A 261 0.06 -28.38 5.82
C PHE A 261 -0.93 -29.49 5.46
N VAL A 262 -0.63 -30.19 4.37
CA VAL A 262 -1.38 -31.34 3.87
C VAL A 262 -0.44 -32.51 3.64
N PRO A 263 -0.89 -33.76 3.79
CA PRO A 263 -0.08 -34.93 3.47
C PRO A 263 0.25 -34.96 1.97
N VAL A 264 1.40 -35.51 1.59
CA VAL A 264 1.76 -35.72 0.18
C VAL A 264 2.08 -37.19 -0.04
N ASP A 265 1.37 -37.79 -0.99
CA ASP A 265 1.60 -39.17 -1.39
C ASP A 265 3.02 -39.29 -1.98
N GLY A 266 3.81 -40.26 -1.49
CA GLY A 266 5.14 -40.57 -2.04
C GLY A 266 6.31 -39.73 -1.55
N ILE A 267 6.12 -38.75 -0.66
CA ILE A 267 7.23 -38.08 0.03
C ILE A 267 7.49 -38.82 1.35
N GLY A 268 8.64 -39.49 1.48
CA GLY A 268 9.03 -40.13 2.74
C GLY A 268 9.37 -39.08 3.80
N GLY A 269 8.60 -39.01 4.89
CA GLY A 269 8.98 -38.24 6.07
C GLY A 269 9.97 -39.02 6.95
N ILE A 270 10.65 -38.29 7.85
CA ILE A 270 11.54 -38.89 8.84
C ILE A 270 10.69 -39.66 9.84
N GLY A 271 10.94 -40.96 10.00
CA GLY A 271 10.26 -41.81 11.00
C GLY A 271 8.96 -42.49 10.53
N GLY A 272 8.74 -42.68 9.23
CA GLY A 272 7.59 -43.44 8.71
C GLY A 272 6.27 -42.66 8.66
N ILE A 273 6.29 -41.37 9.00
CA ILE A 273 5.16 -40.45 8.81
C ILE A 273 5.23 -39.94 7.36
N GLY A 274 4.14 -40.07 6.60
CA GLY A 274 4.06 -39.51 5.24
C GLY A 274 4.43 -38.02 5.22
N GLY A 275 5.17 -37.59 4.20
CA GLY A 275 5.62 -36.22 4.05
C GLY A 275 4.45 -35.25 4.01
N SER A 276 4.68 -34.01 4.49
CA SER A 276 3.68 -32.94 4.43
C SER A 276 4.19 -31.78 3.59
N ALA A 277 3.33 -31.18 2.78
CA ALA A 277 3.62 -29.96 2.03
C ALA A 277 2.69 -28.83 2.46
N ARG A 278 3.16 -27.61 2.25
CA ARG A 278 2.33 -26.41 2.41
C ARG A 278 1.41 -26.26 1.20
N TYR A 279 0.11 -26.28 1.44
CA TYR A 279 -0.91 -26.09 0.41
C TYR A 279 -1.53 -24.68 0.52
N PHE A 280 -1.59 -24.01 -0.63
CA PHE A 280 -2.25 -22.73 -0.80
C PHE A 280 -3.49 -22.94 -1.67
N PRO A 281 -4.69 -22.98 -1.09
CA PRO A 281 -5.92 -23.33 -1.82
C PRO A 281 -6.33 -22.28 -2.87
N PHE A 282 -5.79 -21.07 -2.78
CA PHE A 282 -6.12 -19.96 -3.66
C PHE A 282 -4.88 -19.21 -4.10
N GLN A 283 -4.97 -18.59 -5.27
CA GLN A 283 -3.98 -17.65 -5.78
C GLN A 283 -4.62 -16.38 -6.33
N GLY A 284 -3.98 -15.23 -6.11
CA GLY A 284 -4.39 -13.95 -6.69
C GLY A 284 -4.21 -12.76 -5.72
N PRO A 285 -4.23 -11.53 -6.24
CA PRO A 285 -4.14 -10.31 -5.45
C PRO A 285 -5.44 -9.93 -4.75
N MET A 286 -5.30 -9.32 -3.59
CA MET A 286 -6.37 -8.72 -2.79
C MET A 286 -5.81 -7.56 -1.95
N ILE A 287 -6.68 -6.64 -1.57
CA ILE A 287 -6.37 -5.65 -0.55
C ILE A 287 -6.85 -6.18 0.79
N CYS A 288 -5.95 -6.18 1.78
CA CYS A 288 -6.25 -6.60 3.13
C CYS A 288 -5.86 -5.51 4.12
N CYS A 289 -6.40 -5.58 5.33
CA CYS A 289 -5.90 -4.84 6.47
C CYS A 289 -5.79 -5.76 7.68
N PHE A 290 -4.89 -5.38 8.60
CA PHE A 290 -4.89 -5.95 9.94
C PHE A 290 -5.91 -5.20 10.79
N GLU A 291 -6.57 -5.92 11.69
CA GLU A 291 -7.47 -5.33 12.69
C GLU A 291 -7.39 -6.10 14.02
N PRO A 292 -7.72 -5.45 15.15
CA PRO A 292 -7.93 -6.14 16.41
C PRO A 292 -9.07 -7.15 16.28
N SER A 293 -8.91 -8.33 16.87
CA SER A 293 -9.95 -9.35 16.81
C SER A 293 -11.08 -9.05 17.78
N THR A 294 -12.31 -9.04 17.27
CA THR A 294 -13.55 -8.93 18.06
C THR A 294 -14.23 -10.28 18.31
N LEU A 295 -13.56 -11.39 17.97
CA LEU A 295 -14.11 -12.73 18.13
C LEU A 295 -14.22 -13.10 19.62
N PRO A 296 -15.33 -13.71 20.08
CA PRO A 296 -15.53 -14.03 21.50
C PRO A 296 -14.40 -14.87 22.13
N GLU A 297 -13.84 -15.83 21.38
CA GLU A 297 -12.72 -16.67 21.83
C GLU A 297 -11.39 -15.91 22.01
N HIS A 298 -11.32 -14.67 21.54
CA HIS A 298 -10.18 -13.77 21.70
C HIS A 298 -10.42 -12.67 22.74
N ALA A 299 -11.56 -12.70 23.44
CA ALA A 299 -11.87 -11.71 24.48
C ALA A 299 -10.73 -11.58 25.51
N GLY A 300 -10.39 -10.32 25.84
CA GLY A 300 -9.32 -9.98 26.78
C GLY A 300 -7.90 -10.22 26.26
N ARG A 301 -7.72 -10.59 24.99
CA ARG A 301 -6.40 -10.87 24.39
C ARG A 301 -6.12 -9.92 23.24
N ARG A 302 -4.84 -9.56 23.06
CA ARG A 302 -4.38 -8.80 21.90
C ARG A 302 -4.15 -9.73 20.72
N VAL A 303 -5.24 -10.07 20.04
CA VAL A 303 -5.21 -10.91 18.84
C VAL A 303 -5.42 -10.04 17.62
N VAL A 304 -4.60 -10.24 16.58
CA VAL A 304 -4.76 -9.60 15.28
C VAL A 304 -5.35 -10.60 14.31
N VAL A 305 -6.35 -10.16 13.54
CA VAL A 305 -6.90 -10.90 12.40
C VAL A 305 -6.62 -10.11 11.10
N LEU A 306 -6.83 -10.75 9.96
CA LEU A 306 -6.68 -10.13 8.65
C LEU A 306 -8.03 -10.06 7.97
N ARG A 307 -8.51 -8.86 7.62
CA ARG A 307 -9.73 -8.63 6.86
C ARG A 307 -9.41 -8.43 5.38
N VAL A 308 -10.20 -9.04 4.51
CA VAL A 308 -10.17 -8.82 3.07
C VAL A 308 -11.03 -7.61 2.76
N LEU A 309 -10.41 -6.50 2.37
CA LEU A 309 -11.11 -5.26 2.04
C LEU A 309 -11.66 -5.31 0.61
N ARG A 310 -10.86 -5.79 -0.34
CA ARG A 310 -11.21 -5.81 -1.76
C ARG A 310 -10.52 -6.94 -2.50
N LEU A 311 -11.21 -7.53 -3.47
CA LEU A 311 -10.64 -8.45 -4.45
C LEU A 311 -10.37 -7.70 -5.76
N HIS A 312 -9.32 -8.09 -6.46
CA HIS A 312 -8.95 -7.41 -7.70
C HIS A 312 -9.82 -7.89 -8.86
N GLU A 313 -10.59 -7.01 -9.48
CA GLU A 313 -11.52 -7.37 -10.56
C GLU A 313 -10.81 -7.96 -11.79
N SER A 314 -9.69 -7.35 -12.21
CA SER A 314 -8.97 -7.77 -13.42
C SER A 314 -7.94 -8.89 -13.19
N ASP A 315 -7.74 -9.33 -11.93
CA ASP A 315 -6.92 -10.51 -11.57
C ASP A 315 -7.63 -11.25 -10.42
N PRO A 316 -8.76 -11.93 -10.71
CA PRO A 316 -9.61 -12.52 -9.67
C PRO A 316 -8.92 -13.68 -8.97
N ILE A 317 -9.34 -13.94 -7.73
CA ILE A 317 -8.88 -15.09 -6.95
C ILE A 317 -9.26 -16.40 -7.65
N ARG A 318 -8.26 -17.27 -7.88
CA ARG A 318 -8.41 -18.57 -8.53
C ARG A 318 -8.16 -19.71 -7.53
N PRO A 319 -8.95 -20.79 -7.56
CA PRO A 319 -8.63 -21.99 -6.80
C PRO A 319 -7.36 -22.66 -7.34
N VAL A 320 -6.61 -23.28 -6.45
CA VAL A 320 -5.44 -24.10 -6.79
C VAL A 320 -5.77 -25.56 -6.46
N PRO A 321 -5.57 -26.51 -7.40
CA PRO A 321 -5.83 -27.92 -7.13
C PRO A 321 -5.07 -28.43 -5.91
N SER A 322 -5.71 -29.32 -5.14
CA SER A 322 -5.05 -30.01 -4.04
C SER A 322 -3.86 -30.84 -4.54
N PRO A 323 -2.73 -30.88 -3.80
CA PRO A 323 -1.61 -31.76 -4.15
C PRO A 323 -1.88 -33.24 -3.83
N ASN A 324 -3.04 -33.57 -3.27
CA ASN A 324 -3.43 -34.93 -2.89
C ASN A 324 -4.93 -35.18 -3.14
N LYS A 325 -5.37 -36.43 -2.95
CA LYS A 325 -6.78 -36.83 -3.18
C LYS A 325 -7.75 -36.39 -2.08
N HIS A 326 -7.30 -35.74 -1.02
CA HIS A 326 -8.19 -35.31 0.06
C HIS A 326 -9.05 -34.12 -0.38
N GLN A 327 -10.28 -34.10 0.11
CA GLN A 327 -11.18 -32.96 -0.07
C GLN A 327 -10.96 -31.94 1.04
N TYR A 328 -10.94 -30.67 0.66
CA TYR A 328 -10.84 -29.54 1.58
C TYR A 328 -12.05 -28.62 1.43
N PRO A 329 -12.46 -27.91 2.49
CA PRO A 329 -13.61 -27.02 2.47
C PRO A 329 -13.30 -25.70 1.74
N LEU A 330 -13.03 -25.77 0.43
CA LEU A 330 -12.61 -24.62 -0.39
C LEU A 330 -13.65 -23.50 -0.41
N SER A 331 -14.95 -23.83 -0.38
CA SER A 331 -16.03 -22.83 -0.35
C SER A 331 -15.97 -21.90 0.87
N THR A 332 -15.62 -22.45 2.04
CA THR A 332 -15.44 -21.73 3.31
C THR A 332 -14.09 -21.02 3.39
N LEU A 333 -13.05 -21.59 2.78
CA LEU A 333 -11.70 -21.00 2.76
C LEU A 333 -11.54 -19.87 1.74
N ARG A 334 -12.49 -19.72 0.80
CA ARG A 334 -12.41 -18.72 -0.27
C ARG A 334 -12.40 -17.30 0.31
N PRO A 335 -11.37 -16.47 0.00
CA PRO A 335 -11.36 -15.05 0.37
C PRO A 335 -12.58 -14.31 -0.18
N ARG A 336 -13.20 -13.45 0.64
CA ARG A 336 -14.40 -12.67 0.30
C ARG A 336 -14.28 -11.26 0.85
N GLU A 337 -14.68 -10.27 0.06
CA GLU A 337 -14.68 -8.87 0.48
C GLU A 337 -15.51 -8.67 1.75
N GLY A 338 -15.01 -7.82 2.65
CA GLY A 338 -15.61 -7.54 3.93
C GLY A 338 -15.49 -8.67 4.95
N GLN A 339 -14.91 -9.83 4.62
CA GLN A 339 -14.77 -10.96 5.55
C GLN A 339 -13.34 -11.15 6.06
N LEU A 340 -13.20 -11.85 7.18
CA LEU A 340 -11.90 -12.28 7.67
C LEU A 340 -11.30 -13.33 6.73
N LEU A 341 -9.99 -13.23 6.52
CA LEU A 341 -9.24 -14.24 5.78
C LEU A 341 -9.25 -15.55 6.56
N MET A 342 -9.78 -16.60 5.97
CA MET A 342 -9.86 -17.92 6.59
C MET A 342 -8.60 -18.75 6.33
N THR A 343 -8.30 -19.67 7.24
CA THR A 343 -7.23 -20.67 7.11
C THR A 343 -7.68 -21.99 7.73
N MET A 344 -6.92 -23.07 7.49
CA MET A 344 -7.04 -24.27 8.31
C MET A 344 -5.87 -24.39 9.27
N ARG A 345 -6.15 -24.84 10.50
CA ARG A 345 -5.13 -25.19 11.48
C ARG A 345 -5.64 -26.39 12.26
N TRP A 346 -4.81 -27.42 12.37
CA TRP A 346 -5.18 -28.69 13.03
C TRP A 346 -6.49 -29.28 12.50
N GLY A 347 -6.68 -29.25 11.17
CA GLY A 347 -7.89 -29.76 10.51
C GLY A 347 -9.15 -28.90 10.67
N ARG A 348 -9.09 -27.77 11.39
CA ARG A 348 -10.24 -26.89 11.61
C ARG A 348 -10.11 -25.60 10.81
N VAL A 349 -11.18 -25.26 10.09
CA VAL A 349 -11.33 -23.96 9.44
C VAL A 349 -11.55 -22.89 10.50
N GLN A 350 -10.77 -21.82 10.45
CA GLN A 350 -10.88 -20.70 11.38
C GLN A 350 -10.31 -19.42 10.74
N PRO A 351 -10.66 -18.23 11.25
CA PRO A 351 -10.01 -16.99 10.84
C PRO A 351 -8.50 -17.05 11.07
N TRP A 352 -7.72 -16.55 10.12
CA TRP A 352 -6.30 -16.32 10.33
C TRP A 352 -6.14 -15.33 11.48
N SER A 353 -5.37 -15.72 12.49
CA SER A 353 -5.20 -14.93 13.70
C SER A 353 -3.80 -15.10 14.30
N VAL A 354 -3.33 -14.04 14.95
CA VAL A 354 -2.06 -14.00 15.67
C VAL A 354 -2.28 -13.35 17.03
N ASP A 355 -2.12 -14.14 18.09
CA ASP A 355 -1.99 -13.61 19.44
C ASP A 355 -0.59 -13.01 19.60
N VAL A 356 -0.50 -11.70 19.81
CA VAL A 356 0.78 -10.99 19.85
C VAL A 356 1.54 -11.20 21.16
N ASP A 357 0.89 -11.78 22.18
CA ASP A 357 1.45 -11.98 23.53
C ASP A 357 1.83 -13.44 23.81
N LYS A 358 1.32 -14.38 23.01
CA LYS A 358 1.55 -15.82 23.20
C LYS A 358 3.00 -16.30 23.01
N ASP A 359 3.86 -15.53 22.33
CA ASP A 359 5.16 -16.03 21.82
C ASP A 359 6.35 -15.16 22.27
N THR A 360 6.55 -15.04 23.58
CA THR A 360 7.70 -14.34 24.20
C THR A 360 8.97 -15.18 24.30
N LYS A 361 8.91 -16.50 24.05
CA LYS A 361 10.00 -17.46 24.31
C LYS A 361 10.86 -17.84 23.09
N ARG A 362 10.56 -17.34 21.88
CA ARG A 362 11.36 -17.67 20.68
C ARG A 362 12.69 -16.90 20.65
N PRO A 363 13.79 -17.52 20.14
CA PRO A 363 15.08 -16.85 20.00
C PRO A 363 14.97 -15.53 19.25
N THR A 364 15.76 -14.54 19.66
CA THR A 364 15.80 -13.17 19.09
C THR A 364 16.12 -13.11 17.59
N THR A 365 16.70 -14.18 17.04
CA THR A 365 17.12 -14.29 15.63
C THR A 365 15.96 -14.43 14.63
N HIS A 366 14.75 -14.78 15.08
CA HIS A 366 13.58 -14.86 14.22
C HIS A 366 12.45 -13.97 14.75
N VAL A 367 12.25 -12.82 14.11
CA VAL A 367 11.09 -11.97 14.37
C VAL A 367 9.82 -12.79 14.09
N GLY A 368 9.11 -13.17 15.15
CA GLY A 368 7.79 -13.78 15.05
C GLY A 368 6.75 -12.78 14.55
N MET A 369 5.71 -13.27 13.87
CA MET A 369 4.60 -12.42 13.42
C MET A 369 3.97 -11.63 14.57
N GLY A 370 3.89 -12.23 15.77
CA GLY A 370 3.39 -11.55 16.98
C GLY A 370 4.19 -10.30 17.35
N ARG A 371 5.54 -10.36 17.31
CA ARG A 371 6.39 -9.18 17.59
C ARG A 371 6.16 -8.06 16.58
N MET A 372 6.04 -8.41 15.30
CA MET A 372 5.76 -7.42 14.26
C MET A 372 4.40 -6.75 14.48
N LEU A 373 3.35 -7.54 14.73
CA LEU A 373 1.97 -7.04 14.87
C LEU A 373 1.70 -6.36 16.22
N ARG A 374 2.50 -6.64 17.26
CA ARG A 374 2.43 -5.93 18.54
C ARG A 374 2.61 -4.42 18.38
N ILE A 375 3.46 -4.00 17.44
CA ILE A 375 3.68 -2.58 17.12
C ILE A 375 2.38 -1.87 16.73
N LEU A 376 1.41 -2.57 16.13
CA LEU A 376 0.13 -1.95 15.77
C LEU A 376 -0.70 -1.59 17.01
N TYR A 377 -0.65 -2.41 18.06
CA TYR A 377 -1.24 -2.08 19.36
C TYR A 377 -0.50 -0.92 20.03
N GLU A 378 0.84 -0.93 20.02
CA GLU A 378 1.66 0.18 20.57
C GLU A 378 1.36 1.50 19.85
N ASN A 379 1.23 1.48 18.52
CA ASN A 379 0.84 2.65 17.74
C ASN A 379 -0.60 3.07 18.03
N GLN A 380 -1.52 2.13 18.23
CA GLN A 380 -2.89 2.44 18.64
C GLN A 380 -2.94 3.16 19.99
N GLU A 381 -2.15 2.72 20.96
CA GLU A 381 -2.04 3.38 22.27
C GLU A 381 -1.48 4.81 22.16
N LEU A 382 -0.52 5.04 21.25
CA LEU A 382 0.15 6.32 21.10
C LEU A 382 -0.55 7.32 20.15
N TYR A 383 -1.21 6.83 19.11
CA TYR A 383 -1.74 7.63 18.00
C TYR A 383 -3.24 7.44 17.78
N GLY A 384 -3.90 6.60 18.58
CA GLY A 384 -5.32 6.30 18.51
C GLY A 384 -5.68 5.22 17.48
N SER A 385 -6.98 5.05 17.25
CA SER A 385 -7.53 4.06 16.32
C SER A 385 -8.49 4.72 15.33
N PRO A 386 -8.62 4.16 14.11
CA PRO A 386 -9.71 4.56 13.23
C PRO A 386 -11.08 4.31 13.91
N PRO A 387 -12.07 5.19 13.65
CA PRO A 387 -13.41 5.02 14.20
C PRO A 387 -14.03 3.72 13.69
N GLU A 388 -14.73 3.02 14.57
CA GLU A 388 -15.48 1.82 14.18
C GLU A 388 -16.71 2.18 13.32
N PRO A 389 -17.11 1.31 12.38
CA PRO A 389 -16.44 0.06 12.00
C PRO A 389 -15.26 0.28 11.04
N PHE A 390 -14.25 -0.59 11.12
CA PHE A 390 -13.16 -0.68 10.15
C PHE A 390 -13.74 -1.09 8.77
N ILE A 391 -14.07 -0.12 7.91
CA ILE A 391 -14.59 -0.36 6.53
C ILE A 391 -13.46 -0.24 5.52
#